data_AF-A0A6C0DV90-F1
#
_entry.id   AF-A0A6C0DV90-F1
#
_cell.length_a   1.000
_cell.length_b   1.000
_cell.length_c   1.000
_cell.angle_alpha   90.00
_cell.angle_beta   90.00
_cell.angle_gamma   90.00
#
_symmetry.space_group_name_H-M   'P 1'
#
loop_
_entity.id
_entity.type
_entity.pdbx_description
1 polymer ?
#
loop_
_entity_poly.entity_id
_entity_poly.type
_entity_poly.pdbx_seq_one_letter_code
_entity_poly.pdbx_strand_id
1 'polypeptide(L)'
;MIKVVSTRFNDITWQENFDFRIKNTIECIYGTPLEMPPHICLDSNVFVIEMNNSKNKIEGIGLIRNKTHIDKYYKIYHEGNYNRYIYKGNYYLNRDKLLFLDEELVKIFDYILFKEKTHLKRGSGFTSIPEKLLNHSICENINIKRRLRELFINNFTIIL
;
A
#
# COMPACT_ATOMS: atom_id res chain seq x y z
N MET A 1 6.41 -15.95 2.34
CA MET A 1 5.14 -15.49 1.74
C MET A 1 5.08 -13.97 1.86
N ILE A 2 4.93 -13.26 0.74
CA ILE A 2 4.88 -11.79 0.70
C ILE A 2 3.70 -11.31 1.56
N LYS A 3 3.95 -10.26 2.36
CA LYS A 3 2.93 -9.66 3.22
C LYS A 3 2.20 -8.53 2.48
N VAL A 4 0.93 -8.36 2.80
CA VAL A 4 0.10 -7.27 2.27
C VAL A 4 -0.32 -6.42 3.45
N VAL A 5 0.02 -5.14 3.40
CA VAL A 5 -0.33 -4.14 4.40
C VAL A 5 -1.15 -3.04 3.75
N SER A 6 -1.89 -2.29 4.56
CA SER A 6 -2.50 -1.03 4.13
C SER A 6 -1.84 0.17 4.81
N THR A 7 -1.84 1.28 4.09
CA THR A 7 -1.63 2.63 4.64
C THR A 7 -2.88 3.47 4.39
N ARG A 8 -3.06 4.54 5.16
CA ARG A 8 -4.26 5.38 5.08
C ARG A 8 -3.88 6.81 4.77
N PHE A 9 -4.54 7.33 3.77
CA PHE A 9 -4.53 8.72 3.38
C PHE A 9 -5.91 9.33 3.57
N ASN A 10 -5.93 10.65 3.70
CA ASN A 10 -7.03 11.50 3.28
C ASN A 10 -6.62 12.23 1.99
N ASP A 11 -7.50 13.02 1.41
CA ASP A 11 -7.19 13.74 0.16
C ASP A 11 -5.95 14.64 0.26
N ILE A 12 -5.74 15.29 1.42
CA ILE A 12 -4.60 16.17 1.66
C ILE A 12 -3.29 15.38 1.65
N THR A 13 -3.18 14.37 2.53
CA THR A 13 -1.96 13.56 2.68
C THR A 13 -1.68 12.71 1.43
N TRP A 14 -2.71 12.31 0.69
CA TRP A 14 -2.52 11.66 -0.61
C TRP A 14 -1.91 12.63 -1.63
N GLN A 15 -2.40 13.87 -1.71
CA GLN A 15 -1.85 14.88 -2.61
C GLN A 15 -0.41 15.24 -2.24
N GLU A 16 -0.11 15.45 -0.95
CA GLU A 16 1.26 15.70 -0.48
C GLU A 16 2.21 14.57 -0.90
N ASN A 17 1.78 13.32 -0.74
CA ASN A 17 2.56 12.15 -1.16
C ASN A 17 2.80 12.15 -2.68
N PHE A 18 1.74 12.36 -3.46
CA PHE A 18 1.79 12.41 -4.92
C PHE A 18 2.76 13.50 -5.40
N ASP A 19 2.61 14.73 -4.90
CA ASP A 19 3.47 15.86 -5.28
C ASP A 19 4.93 15.59 -4.93
N PHE A 20 5.19 14.99 -3.76
CA PHE A 20 6.53 14.61 -3.35
C PHE A 20 7.15 13.58 -4.31
N ARG A 21 6.38 12.56 -4.71
CA ARG A 21 6.82 11.52 -5.64
C ARG A 21 7.18 12.09 -7.01
N ILE A 22 6.32 12.94 -7.56
CA ILE A 22 6.56 13.61 -8.85
C ILE A 22 7.81 14.48 -8.77
N LYS A 23 7.91 15.34 -7.76
CA LYS A 23 9.04 16.26 -7.58
C LYS A 23 10.39 15.54 -7.45
N ASN A 24 10.40 14.37 -6.80
CA ASN A 24 11.63 13.64 -6.51
C ASN A 24 11.88 12.45 -7.45
N THR A 25 11.01 12.22 -8.44
CA THR A 25 11.08 11.06 -9.34
C THR A 25 11.15 9.73 -8.58
N ILE A 26 10.17 9.51 -7.70
CA ILE A 26 10.06 8.29 -6.87
C ILE A 26 8.74 7.58 -7.16
N GLU A 27 8.80 6.28 -7.44
CA GLU A 27 7.62 5.47 -7.80
C GLU A 27 6.62 5.33 -6.65
N CYS A 28 7.07 4.83 -5.50
CA CYS A 28 6.29 4.84 -4.26
C CYS A 28 7.14 5.16 -3.04
N ILE A 29 6.56 5.93 -2.11
CA ILE A 29 7.21 6.32 -0.85
C ILE A 29 6.16 6.47 0.24
N TYR A 30 6.52 6.09 1.45
CA TYR A 30 5.65 6.09 2.62
C TYR A 30 6.43 6.61 3.81
N GLY A 31 6.06 7.81 4.26
CA GLY A 31 6.34 8.22 5.63
C GLY A 31 5.30 7.61 6.56
N THR A 32 5.75 7.10 7.71
CA THR A 32 4.87 6.54 8.75
C THR A 32 5.38 6.92 10.15
N PRO A 33 4.48 7.11 11.13
CA PRO A 33 4.85 7.43 12.50
C PRO A 33 5.39 6.21 13.27
N LEU A 34 5.14 5.00 12.75
CA LEU A 34 5.53 3.71 13.31
C LEU A 34 6.29 2.88 12.27
N GLU A 35 7.20 2.03 12.74
CA GLU A 35 7.87 1.05 11.88
C GLU A 35 6.88 -0.01 11.35
N MET A 36 7.33 -0.78 10.36
CA MET A 36 6.60 -1.94 9.86
C MET A 36 6.27 -2.90 11.03
N PRO A 37 5.07 -3.54 11.05
CA PRO A 37 4.72 -4.47 12.11
C PRO A 37 5.80 -5.53 12.36
N PRO A 38 6.16 -5.83 13.63
CA PRO A 38 7.35 -6.62 13.96
C PRO A 38 7.29 -8.10 13.51
N HIS A 39 6.10 -8.60 13.16
CA HIS A 39 5.91 -9.95 12.62
C HIS A 39 6.21 -10.04 11.11
N ILE A 40 6.53 -8.92 10.45
CA ILE A 40 6.96 -8.87 9.05
C ILE A 40 8.48 -8.88 9.03
N CYS A 41 9.07 -9.90 8.39
CA CYS A 41 10.53 -10.06 8.35
C CYS A 41 11.22 -8.82 7.76
N LEU A 42 12.36 -8.45 8.35
CA LEU A 42 13.23 -7.42 7.79
C LEU A 42 13.66 -7.77 6.37
N ASP A 43 13.86 -6.74 5.55
CA ASP A 43 14.33 -6.81 4.17
C ASP A 43 13.44 -7.62 3.19
N SER A 44 12.27 -8.08 3.66
CA SER A 44 11.30 -8.81 2.86
C SER A 44 10.45 -7.87 1.98
N ASN A 45 9.97 -8.40 0.85
CA ASN A 45 9.02 -7.69 -0.02
C ASN A 45 7.65 -7.55 0.67
N VAL A 46 7.05 -6.37 0.54
CA VAL A 46 5.74 -6.03 1.13
C VAL A 46 4.92 -5.24 0.11
N PHE A 47 3.70 -5.69 -0.15
CA PHE A 47 2.70 -4.91 -0.88
C PHE A 47 2.00 -3.93 0.06
N VAL A 48 1.94 -2.67 -0.35
CA VAL A 48 1.27 -1.58 0.38
C VAL A 48 0.04 -1.14 -0.41
N ILE A 49 -1.14 -1.35 0.16
CA ILE A 49 -2.40 -0.87 -0.39
C ILE A 49 -2.66 0.56 0.11
N GLU A 50 -2.75 1.52 -0.80
CA GLU A 50 -2.96 2.94 -0.49
C GLU A 50 -4.45 3.25 -0.35
N MET A 51 -4.96 3.22 0.89
CA MET A 51 -6.36 3.55 1.16
C MET A 51 -6.56 5.06 1.21
N ASN A 52 -7.49 5.62 0.43
CA ASN A 52 -7.98 6.98 0.64
C ASN A 52 -9.32 6.95 1.39
N ASN A 53 -9.28 7.33 2.66
CA ASN A 53 -10.42 7.30 3.57
C ASN A 53 -11.44 8.41 3.30
N SER A 54 -11.05 9.52 2.66
CA SER A 54 -12.00 10.57 2.25
C SER A 54 -12.93 10.06 1.15
N LYS A 55 -12.38 9.27 0.21
CA LYS A 55 -13.12 8.74 -0.95
C LYS A 55 -13.62 7.30 -0.77
N ASN A 56 -13.20 6.60 0.29
CA ASN A 56 -13.47 5.18 0.53
C ASN A 56 -13.08 4.27 -0.64
N LYS A 57 -11.89 4.50 -1.20
CA LYS A 57 -11.36 3.72 -2.31
C LYS A 57 -9.84 3.60 -2.20
N ILE A 58 -9.25 2.57 -2.80
CA ILE A 58 -7.79 2.50 -2.95
C ILE A 58 -7.32 3.43 -4.07
N GLU A 59 -6.20 4.11 -3.88
CA GLU A 59 -5.61 5.00 -4.91
C GLU A 59 -4.45 4.33 -5.66
N GLY A 60 -3.88 3.26 -5.12
CA GLY A 60 -2.80 2.53 -5.75
C GLY A 60 -2.23 1.43 -4.87
N ILE A 61 -1.25 0.72 -5.42
CA ILE A 61 -0.49 -0.33 -4.75
C ILE A 61 0.99 -0.10 -5.00
N GLY A 62 1.77 -0.01 -3.93
CA GLY A 62 3.24 0.02 -4.00
C GLY A 62 3.85 -1.31 -3.56
N LEU A 63 5.03 -1.60 -4.09
CA LEU A 63 5.86 -2.72 -3.65
C LEU A 63 7.16 -2.17 -3.07
N ILE A 64 7.37 -2.42 -1.79
CA ILE A 64 8.54 -1.94 -1.02
C ILE A 64 9.29 -3.11 -0.40
N ARG A 65 10.49 -2.85 0.07
CA ARG A 65 11.20 -3.73 1.02
C ARG A 65 10.95 -3.24 2.44
N ASN A 66 10.84 -4.16 3.40
CA ASN A 66 10.81 -3.84 4.82
C ASN A 66 12.19 -3.37 5.31
N LYS A 67 12.55 -2.16 4.91
CA LYS A 67 13.82 -1.50 5.21
C LYS A 67 13.60 0.00 5.26
N THR A 68 13.91 0.61 6.39
CA THR A 68 13.82 2.05 6.56
C THR A 68 14.95 2.76 5.82
N HIS A 69 14.64 3.94 5.29
CA HIS A 69 15.59 4.82 4.61
C HIS A 69 15.93 6.01 5.52
N ILE A 70 17.21 6.13 5.87
CA ILE A 70 17.76 7.14 6.79
C ILE A 70 18.85 8.00 6.12
N ASP A 71 18.96 7.93 4.80
CA ASP A 71 19.99 8.64 4.01
C ASP A 71 19.82 10.16 4.05
N LYS A 72 18.58 10.63 4.26
CA LYS A 72 18.24 12.04 4.46
C LYS A 72 16.89 12.18 5.14
N TYR A 73 16.54 13.40 5.53
CA TYR A 73 15.19 13.71 5.98
C TYR A 73 14.24 13.88 4.79
N TYR A 74 13.16 13.08 4.76
CA TYR A 74 12.13 13.16 3.73
C TYR A 74 10.90 13.88 4.29
N LYS A 75 10.75 15.17 3.98
CA LYS A 75 9.57 15.97 4.34
C LYS A 75 8.42 15.70 3.36
N ILE A 76 7.80 14.52 3.47
CA ILE A 76 6.70 14.10 2.58
C ILE A 76 5.42 14.83 2.97
N TYR A 77 5.07 14.78 4.25
CA TYR A 77 3.84 15.38 4.77
C TYR A 77 4.13 16.66 5.55
N HIS A 78 3.14 17.55 5.63
CA HIS A 78 3.21 18.71 6.52
C HIS A 78 3.31 18.28 7.99
N GLU A 79 2.52 17.29 8.40
CA GLU A 79 2.58 16.70 9.75
C GLU A 79 3.88 15.91 9.93
N GLY A 80 4.79 16.46 10.73
CA GLY A 80 6.14 15.94 10.91
C GLY A 80 6.19 14.52 11.47
N ASN A 81 5.22 14.13 12.31
CA ASN A 81 5.18 12.78 12.89
C ASN A 81 5.00 11.69 11.81
N TYR A 82 4.33 12.01 10.70
CA TYR A 82 4.19 11.07 9.58
C TYR A 82 5.47 10.93 8.75
N ASN A 83 6.52 11.71 9.00
CA ASN A 83 7.81 11.61 8.31
C ASN A 83 8.88 10.85 9.11
N ARG A 84 8.49 10.12 10.17
CA ARG A 84 9.42 9.52 11.13
C ARG A 84 10.20 8.33 10.57
N TYR A 85 9.51 7.39 9.93
CA TYR A 85 10.11 6.24 9.27
C TYR A 85 9.73 6.24 7.81
N ILE A 86 10.74 6.09 6.94
CA ILE A 86 10.58 6.21 5.50
C ILE A 86 10.79 4.85 4.85
N TYR A 87 9.82 4.44 4.03
CA TYR A 87 9.90 3.26 3.18
C TYR A 87 9.67 3.70 1.74
N LYS A 88 10.47 3.23 0.80
CA LYS A 88 10.26 3.51 -0.64
C LYS A 88 10.42 2.24 -1.46
N GLY A 89 9.85 2.28 -2.65
CA GLY A 89 9.89 1.19 -3.62
C GLY A 89 10.01 1.72 -5.03
N ASN A 90 10.41 0.82 -5.93
CA ASN A 90 10.64 1.13 -7.34
C ASN A 90 9.48 0.68 -8.23
N TYR A 91 8.39 0.17 -7.63
CA TYR A 91 7.26 -0.38 -8.39
C TYR A 91 5.95 0.11 -7.77
N TYR A 92 5.11 0.70 -8.61
CA TYR A 92 3.85 1.29 -8.21
C TYR A 92 2.81 1.15 -9.32
N LEU A 93 1.60 0.73 -8.97
CA LEU A 93 0.44 0.78 -9.86
C LEU A 93 -0.59 1.73 -9.27
N ASN A 94 -0.88 2.81 -9.99
CA ASN A 94 -1.97 3.72 -9.63
C ASN A 94 -3.33 3.06 -9.89
N ARG A 95 -4.40 3.65 -9.34
CA ARG A 95 -5.76 3.12 -9.47
C ARG A 95 -6.20 2.93 -10.91
N ASP A 96 -5.95 3.89 -11.81
CA ASP A 96 -6.42 3.81 -13.20
C ASP A 96 -5.76 2.63 -13.94
N LYS A 97 -4.46 2.44 -13.73
CA LYS A 97 -3.73 1.27 -14.25
C LYS A 97 -4.23 -0.03 -13.63
N LEU A 98 -4.52 -0.05 -12.33
CA LEU A 98 -5.09 -1.20 -11.65
C LEU A 98 -6.48 -1.56 -12.20
N LEU A 99 -7.36 -0.57 -12.42
CA LEU A 99 -8.68 -0.78 -13.01
C LEU A 99 -8.58 -1.35 -14.42
N PHE A 100 -7.62 -0.88 -15.21
CA PHE A 100 -7.37 -1.40 -16.56
C PHE A 100 -6.86 -2.85 -16.54
N LEU A 101 -5.97 -3.20 -15.61
CA LEU A 101 -5.32 -4.51 -15.55
C LEU A 101 -6.16 -5.56 -14.82
N ASP A 102 -6.84 -5.17 -13.74
CA ASP A 102 -7.51 -6.06 -12.81
C ASP A 102 -8.61 -5.32 -12.01
N GLU A 103 -9.69 -4.94 -12.69
CA GLU A 103 -10.83 -4.22 -12.10
C GLU A 103 -11.44 -4.98 -10.92
N GLU A 104 -11.49 -6.30 -10.99
CA GLU A 104 -12.02 -7.18 -9.94
C GLU A 104 -11.22 -7.05 -8.63
N LEU A 105 -9.89 -7.08 -8.72
CA LEU A 105 -9.02 -6.91 -7.56
C LEU A 105 -9.23 -5.54 -6.89
N VAL A 106 -9.44 -4.48 -7.68
CA VAL A 106 -9.75 -3.14 -7.16
C VAL A 106 -11.10 -3.14 -6.42
N LYS A 107 -12.14 -3.75 -7.00
CA LYS A 107 -13.47 -3.86 -6.38
C LYS A 107 -13.41 -4.64 -5.06
N ILE A 108 -12.65 -5.73 -5.00
CA ILE A 108 -12.43 -6.51 -3.77
C ILE A 108 -11.80 -5.63 -2.70
N PHE A 109 -10.72 -4.90 -3.00
CA PHE A 109 -10.06 -4.04 -2.01
C PHE A 109 -10.94 -2.88 -1.56
N ASP A 110 -11.64 -2.20 -2.47
CA ASP A 110 -12.58 -1.13 -2.13
C ASP A 110 -13.70 -1.64 -1.18
N TYR A 111 -14.09 -2.91 -1.31
CA TYR A 111 -15.07 -3.52 -0.43
C TYR A 111 -14.47 -3.91 0.93
N ILE A 112 -13.48 -4.80 0.97
CA ILE A 112 -12.99 -5.40 2.23
C ILE A 112 -12.29 -4.38 3.14
N LEU A 113 -11.72 -3.30 2.57
CA LEU A 113 -10.97 -2.32 3.33
C LEU A 113 -11.82 -1.17 3.88
N PHE A 114 -13.03 -0.94 3.33
CA PHE A 114 -13.86 0.21 3.68
C PHE A 114 -15.27 -0.11 4.17
N LYS A 115 -15.86 -1.25 3.76
CA LYS A 115 -17.28 -1.57 4.03
C LYS A 115 -17.49 -2.67 5.05
N GLU A 116 -16.57 -3.63 5.10
CA GLU A 116 -16.68 -4.76 6.02
C GLU A 116 -16.71 -4.34 7.50
N LYS A 117 -17.34 -5.16 8.35
CA LYS A 117 -17.40 -4.89 9.80
C LYS A 117 -16.01 -4.71 10.42
N THR A 118 -15.00 -5.36 9.83
CA THR A 118 -13.59 -5.22 10.23
C THR A 118 -12.75 -4.48 9.19
N HIS A 119 -13.33 -3.46 8.56
CA HIS A 119 -12.63 -2.56 7.65
C HIS A 119 -11.41 -1.90 8.32
N LEU A 120 -10.42 -1.48 7.52
CA LEU A 120 -9.12 -0.99 8.02
C LEU A 120 -9.00 0.53 8.03
N LYS A 121 -10.11 1.27 8.01
CA LYS A 121 -10.15 2.75 7.98
C LYS A 121 -9.47 3.43 9.19
N ARG A 122 -9.21 2.70 10.27
CA ARG A 122 -8.55 3.20 11.49
C ARG A 122 -7.22 2.46 11.68
N GLY A 123 -6.26 3.14 12.31
CA GLY A 123 -4.91 2.63 12.58
C GLY A 123 -3.84 3.66 12.23
N SER A 124 -2.64 3.45 12.77
CA SER A 124 -1.47 4.30 12.53
C SER A 124 -0.41 3.52 11.77
N GLY A 125 0.24 4.18 10.80
CA GLY A 125 1.25 3.54 9.97
C GLY A 125 0.71 2.36 9.15
N PHE A 126 1.58 1.38 8.90
CA PHE A 126 1.20 0.17 8.20
C PHE A 126 0.39 -0.77 9.08
N THR A 127 -0.67 -1.36 8.51
CA THR A 127 -1.40 -2.45 9.16
C THR A 127 -1.49 -3.64 8.22
N SER A 128 -1.07 -4.80 8.71
CA SER A 128 -1.24 -6.07 7.99
C SER A 128 -2.72 -6.30 7.71
N ILE A 129 -3.05 -6.59 6.44
CA ILE A 129 -4.41 -6.99 6.08
C ILE A 129 -4.63 -8.41 6.61
N PRO A 130 -5.60 -8.63 7.52
CA PRO A 130 -5.84 -9.95 8.09
C PRO A 130 -6.22 -10.98 7.02
N GLU A 131 -5.78 -12.23 7.17
CA GLU A 131 -6.10 -13.31 6.23
C GLU A 131 -7.62 -13.47 6.03
N LYS A 132 -8.43 -13.25 7.07
CA LYS A 132 -9.90 -13.33 6.94
C LYS A 132 -10.49 -12.34 5.94
N LEU A 133 -9.85 -11.17 5.75
CA LEU A 133 -10.29 -10.20 4.75
C LEU A 133 -9.79 -10.62 3.36
N LEU A 134 -8.56 -11.13 3.27
CA LEU A 134 -8.02 -11.64 2.00
C LEU A 134 -8.74 -12.90 1.49
N ASN A 135 -9.36 -13.66 2.40
CA ASN A 135 -10.17 -14.84 2.11
C ASN A 135 -11.68 -14.57 2.29
N HIS A 136 -12.11 -13.30 2.21
CA HIS A 136 -13.52 -12.94 2.31
C HIS A 136 -14.33 -13.59 1.17
N SER A 137 -15.64 -13.81 1.37
CA SER A 137 -16.49 -14.46 0.35
C SER A 137 -16.51 -13.72 -0.99
N ILE A 138 -16.41 -12.39 -0.98
CA ILE A 138 -16.29 -11.55 -2.19
C ILE A 138 -15.02 -11.84 -3.01
N CYS A 139 -14.00 -12.45 -2.39
CA CYS A 139 -12.81 -12.86 -3.12
C CYS A 139 -13.04 -14.13 -3.95
N GLU A 140 -14.19 -14.81 -3.84
CA GLU A 140 -14.54 -15.99 -4.64
C GLU A 140 -13.44 -17.07 -4.69
N ASN A 141 -12.74 -17.30 -3.57
CA ASN A 141 -11.58 -18.21 -3.44
C ASN A 141 -10.33 -17.80 -4.23
N ILE A 142 -10.27 -16.58 -4.75
CA ILE A 142 -9.08 -16.00 -5.36
C ILE A 142 -7.98 -15.86 -4.30
N ASN A 143 -6.80 -16.40 -4.61
CA ASN A 143 -5.61 -16.14 -3.80
C ASN A 143 -5.08 -14.72 -4.11
N ILE A 144 -5.54 -13.74 -3.34
CA ILE A 144 -5.21 -12.32 -3.51
C ILE A 144 -3.69 -12.07 -3.54
N LYS A 145 -2.92 -12.76 -2.70
CA LYS A 145 -1.45 -12.58 -2.66
C LYS A 145 -0.77 -13.09 -3.92
N ARG A 146 -1.22 -14.23 -4.44
CA ARG A 146 -0.73 -14.78 -5.70
C ARG A 146 -1.07 -13.85 -6.85
N ARG A 147 -2.32 -13.35 -6.91
CA ARG A 147 -2.79 -12.43 -7.95
C ARG A 147 -2.01 -11.11 -7.94
N LEU A 148 -1.74 -10.53 -6.77
CA LEU A 148 -0.86 -9.37 -6.63
C LEU A 148 0.57 -9.64 -7.13
N ARG A 149 1.14 -10.79 -6.79
CA ARG A 149 2.48 -11.19 -7.23
C ARG A 149 2.55 -11.29 -8.75
N GLU A 150 1.60 -12.00 -9.38
CA GLU A 150 1.51 -12.15 -10.83
C GLU A 150 1.31 -10.79 -11.52
N LEU A 151 0.43 -9.94 -10.99
CA LEU A 151 0.19 -8.60 -11.50
C LEU A 151 1.47 -7.77 -11.57
N PHE A 152 2.30 -7.78 -10.52
CA PHE A 152 3.54 -6.99 -10.49
C PHE A 152 4.65 -7.62 -11.34
N ILE A 153 4.81 -8.94 -11.35
CA ILE A 153 5.79 -9.62 -12.21
C ILE A 153 5.52 -9.28 -13.69
N ASN A 154 4.27 -9.38 -14.11
CA ASN A 154 3.87 -9.16 -15.50
C ASN A 154 4.02 -7.69 -15.95
N ASN A 155 3.97 -6.73 -15.02
CA ASN A 155 4.06 -5.30 -15.36
C ASN A 155 5.46 -4.70 -15.18
N PHE A 156 6.33 -5.30 -14.36
CA PHE A 156 7.64 -4.70 -14.03
C PHE A 156 8.85 -5.60 -14.33
N THR A 157 8.65 -6.83 -14.82
CA THR A 157 9.76 -7.79 -15.09
C THR A 157 10.66 -8.00 -13.87
N ILE A 158 10.04 -8.33 -12.72
CA ILE A 158 10.72 -8.48 -11.43
C ILE A 158 10.64 -9.91 -10.92
N ILE A 159 11.59 -10.29 -10.06
CA ILE A 159 11.56 -11.56 -9.32
C ILE A 159 11.04 -11.28 -7.91
N LEU A 160 9.87 -11.84 -7.59
CA LEU A 160 9.16 -11.71 -6.32
C LEU A 160 9.08 -13.03 -5.58
#